data_AF-A0A957VJE8-F1
#
_entry.id   AF-A0A957VJE8-F1
#
_cell.length_a   1.000
_cell.length_b   1.000
_cell.length_c   1.000
_cell.angle_alpha   90.00
_cell.angle_beta   90.00
_cell.angle_gamma   90.00
#
_symmetry.space_group_name_H-M   'P 1'
#
loop_
_entity.id
_entity.type
_entity.pdbx_description
1 polymer ?
#
loop_
_entity_poly.entity_id
_entity_poly.type
_entity_poly.pdbx_seq_one_letter_code
_entity_poly.pdbx_strand_id
1 'polypeptide(L)'
;MTTLDRSHPTSRIRDETAPAGRLARMAQRLAWLEPVWLALLAPAILLPGRFWDVRLQPYFVVALFLFWPVRRLAYGRWTVPSPLTWPTLVLLAWTPVTIAVAIDRTRAWEAAGYLLLGIALCVALVNWPPVRRRPWLLVWPIVMTGLLLTVLGPQIMRVGEGSRFLRLPALEPLLGQLADQVGETINANVLAGALVLTIPFTLALAVEPRWSRRGWWPLLAALLALSGLLPLVLTQSRGAMLATGVALLVLLLLRWPATAWTLPLLAAAAAYGVYTIGWRAILDALSSNTSLVGLSGRVEIWDRAWHALHDFAWTGVGHGLFAPVVPWLYPYFT
;
A
#
# COMPACT_ATOMS: atom_id res chain seq x y z
N MET A 1 9.90 -1.83 -51.01
CA MET A 1 9.99 -1.47 -49.57
C MET A 1 8.64 -0.87 -49.20
N THR A 2 7.81 -1.71 -48.59
CA THR A 2 6.35 -1.67 -48.67
C THR A 2 5.76 -0.77 -47.59
N THR A 3 5.07 0.29 -48.02
CA THR A 3 4.32 1.22 -47.18
C THR A 3 3.10 0.53 -46.57
N LEU A 4 3.23 0.14 -45.29
CA LEU A 4 2.13 -0.37 -44.48
C LEU A 4 1.18 0.78 -44.11
N ASP A 5 0.06 0.82 -44.82
CA ASP A 5 -1.11 1.65 -44.57
C ASP A 5 -1.74 1.29 -43.20
N ARG A 6 -1.55 2.16 -42.20
CA ARG A 6 -2.18 2.06 -40.88
C ARG A 6 -3.53 2.78 -40.90
N SER A 7 -4.51 2.16 -41.53
CA SER A 7 -5.91 2.50 -41.33
C SER A 7 -6.33 2.06 -39.92
N HIS A 8 -6.04 2.91 -38.93
CA HIS A 8 -6.58 2.75 -37.59
C HIS A 8 -8.11 2.80 -37.67
N PRO A 9 -8.84 1.74 -37.27
CA PRO A 9 -10.27 1.83 -37.11
C PRO A 9 -10.50 2.81 -35.95
N THR A 10 -10.87 4.04 -36.31
CA THR A 10 -11.53 4.98 -35.42
C THR A 10 -12.85 4.33 -35.04
N SER A 11 -12.78 3.46 -34.03
CA SER A 11 -13.95 3.02 -33.29
C SER A 11 -14.64 4.30 -32.83
N ARG A 12 -15.66 4.69 -33.59
CA ARG A 12 -16.69 5.61 -33.15
C ARG A 12 -17.24 4.99 -31.88
N ILE A 13 -16.68 5.40 -30.75
CA ILE A 13 -17.36 5.37 -29.48
C ILE A 13 -18.60 6.20 -29.77
N ARG A 14 -19.68 5.52 -30.16
CA ARG A 14 -21.01 6.11 -30.21
C ARG A 14 -21.20 6.64 -28.80
N ASP A 15 -21.16 7.97 -28.68
CA ASP A 15 -21.77 8.68 -27.59
C ASP A 15 -23.27 8.33 -27.66
N GLU A 16 -23.64 7.16 -27.15
CA GLU A 16 -25.01 6.84 -26.73
C GLU A 16 -25.34 7.69 -25.51
N THR A 17 -25.26 9.01 -25.69
CA THR A 17 -25.82 9.99 -24.79
C THR A 17 -27.27 10.18 -25.20
N ALA A 18 -28.07 9.12 -25.02
CA ALA A 18 -29.49 9.34 -24.79
C ALA A 18 -29.62 10.43 -23.71
N PRO A 19 -30.53 11.41 -23.86
CA PRO A 19 -30.61 12.54 -22.95
C PRO A 19 -30.82 12.03 -21.54
N ALA A 20 -29.75 12.03 -20.76
CA ALA A 20 -29.76 11.55 -19.40
C ALA A 20 -30.82 12.37 -18.64
N GLY A 21 -31.85 11.69 -18.15
CA GLY A 21 -32.92 12.31 -17.37
C GLY A 21 -32.32 13.19 -16.26
N ARG A 22 -33.06 14.20 -15.80
CA ARG A 22 -32.59 15.15 -14.75
C ARG A 22 -31.95 14.43 -13.56
N LEU A 23 -32.49 13.27 -13.18
CA LEU A 23 -31.96 12.38 -12.14
C LEU A 23 -30.54 11.85 -12.43
N ALA A 24 -30.27 11.36 -13.64
CA ALA A 24 -28.95 10.82 -14.00
C ALA A 24 -27.88 11.93 -14.00
N ARG A 25 -28.22 13.14 -14.46
CA ARG A 25 -27.31 14.30 -14.36
C ARG A 25 -27.01 14.70 -12.92
N MET A 26 -28.01 14.64 -12.03
CA MET A 26 -27.81 14.88 -10.60
C MET A 26 -26.93 13.80 -9.97
N ALA A 27 -27.20 12.53 -10.28
CA ALA A 27 -26.39 11.41 -9.80
C ALA A 27 -24.93 11.48 -10.29
N GLN A 28 -24.69 11.95 -11.52
CA GLN A 28 -23.33 12.18 -12.03
C GLN A 28 -22.59 13.28 -11.28
N ARG A 29 -23.28 14.37 -10.91
CA ARG A 29 -22.70 15.43 -10.08
C ARG A 29 -22.38 14.93 -8.67
N LEU A 30 -23.27 14.13 -8.08
CA LEU A 30 -23.03 13.51 -6.78
C LEU A 30 -21.85 12.55 -6.85
N ALA A 31 -21.83 11.60 -7.81
CA ALA A 31 -20.75 10.63 -7.97
C ALA A 31 -19.35 11.27 -8.14
N TRP A 32 -19.28 12.53 -8.58
CA TRP A 32 -18.03 13.27 -8.65
C TRP A 32 -17.40 13.56 -7.28
N LEU A 33 -18.21 13.64 -6.22
CA LEU A 33 -17.80 13.89 -4.83
C LEU A 33 -17.30 12.64 -4.11
N GLU A 34 -17.37 11.46 -4.73
CA GLU A 34 -17.05 10.19 -4.07
C GLU A 34 -15.64 10.13 -3.44
N PRO A 35 -14.54 10.54 -4.11
CA PRO A 35 -13.22 10.52 -3.46
C PRO A 35 -13.13 11.47 -2.26
N VAL A 36 -13.85 12.59 -2.29
CA VAL A 36 -13.91 13.56 -1.18
C VAL A 36 -14.65 12.96 0.00
N TRP A 37 -15.78 12.29 -0.26
CA TRP A 37 -16.52 11.54 0.75
C TRP A 37 -15.65 10.49 1.45
N LEU A 38 -14.90 9.70 0.68
CA LEU A 38 -13.99 8.69 1.23
C LEU A 38 -12.86 9.33 2.04
N ALA A 39 -12.31 10.45 1.59
CA ALA A 39 -11.28 11.18 2.33
C ALA A 39 -11.80 11.73 3.68
N LEU A 40 -13.08 12.14 3.73
CA LEU A 40 -13.72 12.58 4.98
C LEU A 40 -14.02 11.41 5.94
N LEU A 41 -14.36 10.24 5.41
CA LEU A 41 -14.57 9.03 6.22
C LEU A 41 -13.27 8.38 6.70
N ALA A 42 -12.17 8.55 5.97
CA ALA A 42 -10.91 7.85 6.24
C ALA A 42 -10.40 8.05 7.69
N PRO A 43 -10.38 9.25 8.30
CA PRO A 43 -9.95 9.41 9.68
C PRO A 43 -10.82 8.63 10.68
N ALA A 44 -12.13 8.56 10.46
CA ALA A 44 -13.05 7.81 11.34
C ALA A 44 -12.79 6.30 11.29
N ILE A 45 -12.37 5.79 10.13
CA ILE A 45 -12.09 4.36 9.92
C ILE A 45 -10.67 3.99 10.33
N LEU A 46 -9.69 4.85 10.04
CA LEU A 46 -8.26 4.61 10.30
C LEU A 46 -7.90 4.74 11.77
N LEU A 47 -8.62 5.60 12.51
CA LEU A 47 -8.34 5.93 13.91
C LEU A 47 -9.59 5.63 14.78
N PRO A 48 -10.05 4.36 14.82
CA PRO A 48 -11.18 3.98 15.65
C PRO A 48 -10.87 4.24 17.13
N GLY A 49 -11.83 4.76 17.89
CA GLY A 49 -11.64 5.08 19.31
C GLY A 49 -10.98 6.43 19.59
N ARG A 50 -10.34 7.07 18.59
CA ARG A 50 -9.69 8.38 18.78
C ARG A 50 -10.70 9.52 18.75
N PHE A 51 -11.57 9.53 17.75
CA PHE A 51 -12.57 10.58 17.53
C PHE A 51 -14.00 10.11 17.81
N TRP A 52 -14.23 8.81 17.78
CA TRP A 52 -15.55 8.19 17.82
C TRP A 52 -15.51 6.90 18.63
N ASP A 53 -16.64 6.50 19.21
CA ASP A 53 -16.79 5.18 19.83
C ASP A 53 -16.54 4.09 18.78
N VAL A 54 -15.72 3.10 19.12
CA VAL A 54 -15.36 1.96 18.25
C VAL A 54 -16.60 1.18 17.80
N ARG A 55 -17.68 1.19 18.58
CA ARG A 55 -18.97 0.58 18.21
C ARG A 55 -19.58 1.19 16.95
N LEU A 56 -19.16 2.39 16.56
CA LEU A 56 -19.61 3.05 15.33
C LEU A 56 -18.89 2.56 14.07
N GLN A 57 -17.80 1.81 14.21
CA GLN A 57 -16.97 1.34 13.09
C GLN A 57 -17.77 0.62 11.99
N PRO A 58 -18.72 -0.30 12.28
CA PRO A 58 -19.50 -0.97 11.24
C PRO A 58 -20.29 0.01 10.37
N TYR A 59 -20.80 1.10 10.95
CA TYR A 59 -21.58 2.10 10.22
C TYR A 59 -20.68 2.93 9.30
N PHE A 60 -19.48 3.31 9.74
CA PHE A 60 -18.51 3.99 8.87
C PHE A 60 -18.06 3.08 7.72
N VAL A 61 -17.88 1.78 7.97
CA VAL A 61 -17.55 0.80 6.94
C VAL A 61 -18.67 0.67 5.92
N VAL A 62 -19.94 0.58 6.36
CA VAL A 62 -21.10 0.58 5.43
C VAL A 62 -21.19 1.90 4.65
N ALA A 63 -20.86 3.01 5.29
CA ALA A 63 -20.88 4.34 4.68
C ALA A 63 -19.91 4.49 3.49
N LEU A 64 -18.85 3.69 3.41
CA LEU A 64 -17.94 3.62 2.26
C LEU A 64 -18.66 3.27 0.95
N PHE A 65 -19.76 2.51 1.03
CA PHE A 65 -20.44 1.95 -0.13
C PHE A 65 -21.66 2.76 -0.59
N LEU A 66 -22.00 3.87 0.09
CA LEU A 66 -23.18 4.69 -0.22
C LEU A 66 -23.14 5.31 -1.63
N PHE A 67 -21.96 5.54 -2.19
CA PHE A 67 -21.81 6.07 -3.54
C PHE A 67 -21.96 5.02 -4.64
N TRP A 68 -21.96 3.73 -4.31
CA TRP A 68 -22.08 2.67 -5.31
C TRP A 68 -23.45 2.66 -5.99
N PRO A 69 -24.59 2.75 -5.27
CA PRO A 69 -25.90 2.91 -5.90
C PRO A 69 -25.99 4.20 -6.72
N VAL A 70 -25.45 5.31 -6.21
CA VAL A 70 -25.39 6.60 -6.93
C VAL A 70 -24.65 6.43 -8.26
N ARG A 71 -23.55 5.69 -8.26
CA ARG A 71 -22.76 5.39 -9.45
C ARG A 71 -23.51 4.50 -10.44
N ARG A 72 -24.21 3.47 -9.95
CA ARG A 72 -25.07 2.61 -10.79
C ARG A 72 -26.17 3.43 -11.48
N LEU A 73 -26.78 4.39 -10.77
CA LEU A 73 -27.76 5.33 -11.35
C LEU A 73 -27.12 6.33 -12.33
N ALA A 74 -25.91 6.82 -12.03
CA ALA A 74 -25.22 7.83 -12.84
C ALA A 74 -24.66 7.30 -14.17
N TYR A 75 -24.15 6.06 -14.18
CA TYR A 75 -23.40 5.50 -15.31
C TYR A 75 -23.91 4.14 -15.79
N GLY A 76 -24.97 3.58 -15.19
CA GLY A 76 -25.50 2.27 -15.53
C GLY A 76 -24.59 1.10 -15.12
N ARG A 77 -23.53 1.33 -14.32
CA ARG A 77 -22.56 0.29 -13.90
C ARG A 77 -21.98 0.57 -12.52
N TRP A 78 -21.61 -0.49 -11.81
CA TRP A 78 -20.99 -0.42 -10.49
C TRP A 78 -19.51 -0.04 -10.55
N THR A 79 -18.77 -0.53 -11.55
CA THR A 79 -17.36 -0.17 -11.75
C THR A 79 -16.98 -0.31 -13.22
N VAL A 80 -15.88 0.32 -13.64
CA VAL A 80 -15.20 -0.01 -14.90
C VAL A 80 -14.54 -1.38 -14.78
N PRO A 81 -14.68 -2.28 -15.77
CA PRO A 81 -13.96 -3.55 -15.81
C PRO A 81 -12.44 -3.33 -15.72
N SER A 82 -11.79 -4.05 -14.82
CA SER A 82 -10.36 -3.98 -14.54
C SER A 82 -9.85 -5.39 -14.22
N PRO A 83 -8.56 -5.72 -14.49
CA PRO A 83 -7.96 -6.96 -14.00
C PRO A 83 -8.09 -7.14 -12.48
N LEU A 84 -8.25 -6.04 -11.74
CA LEU A 84 -8.45 -6.05 -10.28
C LEU A 84 -9.90 -6.31 -9.86
N THR A 85 -10.86 -6.33 -10.79
CA THR A 85 -12.29 -6.52 -10.45
C THR A 85 -12.52 -7.85 -9.75
N TRP A 86 -11.97 -8.95 -10.27
CA TRP A 86 -12.16 -10.27 -9.66
C TRP A 86 -11.53 -10.39 -8.26
N PRO A 87 -10.24 -10.06 -8.05
CA PRO A 87 -9.66 -10.04 -6.71
C PRO A 87 -10.46 -9.18 -5.73
N THR A 88 -10.92 -8.01 -6.17
CA THR A 88 -11.71 -7.10 -5.33
C THR A 88 -13.04 -7.73 -4.93
N LEU A 89 -13.75 -8.38 -5.87
CA LEU A 89 -15.01 -9.06 -5.58
C LEU A 89 -14.82 -10.24 -4.62
N VAL A 90 -13.75 -11.02 -4.77
CA VAL A 90 -13.42 -12.11 -3.85
C VAL A 90 -13.19 -11.57 -2.45
N LEU A 91 -12.36 -10.53 -2.30
CA LEU A 91 -12.12 -9.89 -1.00
C LEU A 91 -13.39 -9.33 -0.37
N LEU A 92 -14.25 -8.67 -1.15
CA LEU A 92 -15.53 -8.13 -0.68
C LEU A 92 -16.51 -9.22 -0.25
N ALA A 93 -16.62 -10.30 -1.02
CA ALA A 93 -17.49 -11.42 -0.70
C ALA A 93 -17.01 -12.19 0.54
N TRP A 94 -15.69 -12.28 0.73
CA TRP A 94 -15.10 -13.00 1.85
C TRP A 94 -15.06 -12.19 3.15
N THR A 95 -14.99 -10.86 3.07
CA THR A 95 -14.90 -10.00 4.26
C THR A 95 -16.04 -10.25 5.27
N PRO A 96 -17.34 -10.30 4.87
CA PRO A 96 -18.43 -10.63 5.78
C PRO A 96 -18.28 -12.00 6.46
N VAL A 97 -17.79 -13.02 5.73
CA VAL A 97 -17.54 -14.35 6.29
C VAL A 97 -16.49 -14.26 7.39
N THR A 98 -15.37 -13.59 7.13
CA THR A 98 -14.28 -13.42 8.10
C THR A 98 -14.69 -12.59 9.32
N ILE A 99 -15.62 -11.64 9.18
CA ILE A 99 -16.17 -10.88 10.31
C ILE A 99 -17.15 -11.74 11.11
N ALA A 100 -17.98 -12.55 10.45
CA ALA A 100 -18.98 -13.38 11.11
C ALA A 100 -18.36 -14.43 12.04
N VAL A 101 -17.22 -15.01 11.65
CA VAL A 101 -16.49 -16.01 12.45
C VAL A 101 -15.53 -15.41 13.48
N ALA A 102 -15.33 -14.08 13.45
CA ALA A 102 -14.40 -13.42 14.34
C ALA A 102 -14.90 -13.44 15.80
N ILE A 103 -14.05 -13.95 16.71
CA ILE A 103 -14.31 -13.97 18.15
C ILE A 103 -14.38 -12.55 18.70
N ASP A 104 -13.42 -11.70 18.31
CA ASP A 104 -13.43 -10.26 18.60
C ASP A 104 -13.93 -9.48 17.38
N ARG A 105 -15.24 -9.22 17.34
CA ARG A 105 -15.89 -8.49 16.25
C ARG A 105 -15.37 -7.06 16.13
N THR A 106 -14.97 -6.44 17.23
CA THR A 106 -14.49 -5.05 17.24
C THR A 106 -13.22 -4.96 16.40
N ARG A 107 -12.20 -5.78 16.72
CA ARG A 107 -10.95 -5.86 15.93
C ARG A 107 -11.20 -6.28 14.48
N ALA A 108 -12.13 -7.19 14.24
CA ALA A 108 -12.45 -7.62 12.89
C ALA A 108 -13.03 -6.47 12.04
N TRP A 109 -13.89 -5.63 12.60
CA TRP A 109 -14.41 -4.44 11.93
C TRP A 109 -13.36 -3.37 11.71
N GLU A 110 -12.43 -3.18 12.65
CA GLU A 110 -11.30 -2.25 12.48
C GLU A 110 -10.42 -2.68 11.31
N ALA A 111 -9.95 -3.92 11.32
CA ALA A 111 -9.10 -4.46 10.28
C ALA A 111 -9.81 -4.53 8.91
N ALA A 112 -11.09 -4.93 8.90
CA ALA A 112 -11.91 -4.91 7.69
C ALA A 112 -12.10 -3.48 7.16
N GLY A 113 -12.23 -2.49 8.06
CA GLY A 113 -12.30 -1.08 7.69
C GLY A 113 -11.09 -0.63 6.88
N TYR A 114 -9.87 -1.04 7.25
CA TYR A 114 -8.65 -0.72 6.50
C TYR A 114 -8.67 -1.30 5.08
N LEU A 115 -9.04 -2.57 4.95
CA LEU A 115 -9.15 -3.25 3.64
C LEU A 115 -10.23 -2.61 2.77
N LEU A 116 -11.43 -2.42 3.32
CA LEU A 116 -12.59 -1.92 2.61
C LEU A 116 -12.45 -0.44 2.22
N LEU A 117 -11.77 0.37 3.04
CA LEU A 117 -11.38 1.73 2.68
C LEU A 117 -10.45 1.73 1.46
N GLY A 118 -9.42 0.86 1.45
CA GLY A 118 -8.51 0.71 0.31
C GLY A 118 -9.23 0.29 -0.97
N ILE A 119 -10.15 -0.69 -0.88
CA ILE A 119 -10.98 -1.14 -1.99
C ILE A 119 -11.89 0.00 -2.49
N ALA A 120 -12.61 0.66 -1.58
CA ALA A 120 -13.53 1.74 -1.92
C ALA A 120 -12.79 2.89 -2.60
N LEU A 121 -11.62 3.28 -2.09
CA LEU A 121 -10.78 4.32 -2.67
C LEU A 121 -10.26 3.93 -4.05
N CYS A 122 -9.76 2.71 -4.22
CA CYS A 122 -9.30 2.21 -5.53
C CYS A 122 -10.44 2.26 -6.56
N VAL A 123 -11.60 1.73 -6.19
CA VAL A 123 -12.79 1.69 -7.03
C VAL A 123 -13.29 3.10 -7.34
N ALA A 124 -13.34 4.01 -6.37
CA ALA A 124 -13.71 5.41 -6.58
C ALA A 124 -12.76 6.11 -7.56
N LEU A 125 -11.45 5.99 -7.35
CA LEU A 125 -10.43 6.63 -8.19
C LEU A 125 -10.46 6.14 -9.64
N VAL A 126 -10.63 4.83 -9.86
CA VAL A 126 -10.74 4.24 -11.21
C VAL A 126 -12.02 4.72 -11.92
N ASN A 127 -13.10 4.94 -11.18
CA ASN A 127 -14.37 5.42 -11.74
C ASN A 127 -14.44 6.95 -11.83
N TRP A 128 -13.54 7.70 -11.19
CA TRP A 128 -13.61 9.15 -11.09
C TRP A 128 -13.39 9.83 -12.46
N PRO A 129 -14.35 10.63 -12.97
CA PRO A 129 -14.27 11.20 -14.31
C PRO A 129 -12.98 12.01 -14.60
N PRO A 130 -12.46 12.84 -13.67
CA PRO A 130 -11.18 13.53 -13.86
C PRO A 130 -10.03 12.56 -14.11
N VAL A 131 -9.90 11.50 -13.30
CA VAL A 131 -8.84 10.49 -13.45
C VAL A 131 -8.99 9.71 -14.75
N ARG A 132 -10.21 9.35 -15.15
CA ARG A 132 -10.43 8.66 -16.44
C ARG A 132 -10.01 9.51 -17.63
N ARG A 133 -10.26 10.82 -17.60
CA ARG A 133 -9.82 11.76 -18.65
C ARG A 133 -8.32 12.03 -18.58
N ARG A 134 -7.76 12.00 -17.37
CA ARG A 134 -6.39 12.39 -17.06
C ARG A 134 -5.80 11.45 -16.01
N PRO A 135 -5.35 10.24 -16.39
CA PRO A 135 -4.86 9.23 -15.43
C PRO A 135 -3.68 9.70 -14.59
N TRP A 136 -2.90 10.64 -15.12
CA TRP A 136 -1.80 11.28 -14.40
C TRP A 136 -2.24 12.00 -13.12
N LEU A 137 -3.53 12.31 -12.93
CA LEU A 137 -4.03 12.87 -11.67
C LEU A 137 -3.84 11.92 -10.48
N LEU A 138 -3.71 10.60 -10.71
CA LEU A 138 -3.40 9.62 -9.67
C LEU A 138 -1.99 9.78 -9.08
N VAL A 139 -1.09 10.48 -9.78
CA VAL A 139 0.24 10.77 -9.28
C VAL A 139 0.17 11.63 -8.02
N TRP A 140 -0.74 12.62 -7.98
CA TRP A 140 -0.85 13.55 -6.87
C TRP A 140 -1.10 12.89 -5.52
N PRO A 141 -2.14 12.05 -5.33
CA PRO A 141 -2.35 11.42 -4.03
C PRO A 141 -1.17 10.54 -3.61
N ILE A 142 -0.48 9.88 -4.54
CA ILE A 142 0.71 9.07 -4.23
C ILE A 142 1.88 9.96 -3.78
N VAL A 143 2.15 11.04 -4.52
CA VAL A 143 3.19 12.03 -4.17
C VAL A 143 2.89 12.71 -2.84
N MET A 144 1.64 13.10 -2.59
CA MET A 144 1.21 13.69 -1.33
C MET A 144 1.33 12.70 -0.17
N THR A 145 0.99 11.42 -0.39
CA THR A 145 1.19 10.36 0.60
C THR A 145 2.67 10.17 0.88
N GLY A 146 3.52 10.11 -0.15
CA GLY A 146 4.97 10.03 0.02
C GLY A 146 5.54 11.21 0.78
N LEU A 147 5.10 12.43 0.48
CA LEU A 147 5.48 13.64 1.22
C LEU A 147 5.05 13.57 2.68
N LEU A 148 3.81 13.18 2.93
CA LEU A 148 3.26 13.03 4.28
C LEU A 148 4.05 11.99 5.09
N LEU A 149 4.34 10.84 4.49
CA LEU A 149 5.12 9.77 5.13
C LEU A 149 6.57 10.20 5.39
N THR A 150 7.18 10.95 4.47
CA THR A 150 8.55 11.45 4.67
C THR A 150 8.62 12.48 5.78
N VAL A 151 7.64 13.38 5.88
CA VAL A 151 7.62 14.45 6.88
C VAL A 151 7.16 13.95 8.25
N LEU A 152 6.04 13.24 8.30
CA LEU A 152 5.42 12.78 9.55
C LEU A 152 5.99 11.46 10.04
N GLY A 153 6.45 10.58 9.15
CA GLY A 153 6.93 9.24 9.49
C GLY A 153 7.97 9.23 10.61
N PRO A 154 9.05 10.01 10.54
CA PRO A 154 10.03 10.12 11.62
C PRO A 154 9.45 10.59 12.95
N GLN A 155 8.41 11.43 12.93
CA GLN A 155 7.83 12.04 14.13
C GLN A 155 6.93 11.06 14.90
N ILE A 156 6.32 10.11 14.19
CA ILE A 156 5.33 9.16 14.72
C ILE A 156 5.86 7.72 14.82
N MET A 157 7.08 7.48 14.34
CA MET A 157 7.71 6.17 14.42
C MET A 157 8.42 6.00 15.76
N ARG A 158 8.06 4.95 16.51
CA ARG A 158 8.85 4.55 17.69
C ARG A 158 10.08 3.80 17.21
N VAL A 159 11.25 4.39 17.44
CA VAL A 159 12.52 3.72 17.17
C VAL A 159 12.73 2.68 18.27
N GLY A 160 12.62 1.39 17.92
CA GLY A 160 12.76 0.29 18.88
C GLY A 160 14.09 0.33 19.64
N GLU A 161 14.05 -0.13 20.89
CA GLU A 161 15.22 -0.37 21.73
C GLU A 161 15.82 -1.73 21.33
N GLY A 162 17.02 -1.72 20.73
CA GLY A 162 17.69 -2.95 20.29
C GLY A 162 18.57 -2.70 19.07
N SER A 163 19.64 -3.50 18.94
CA SER A 163 20.69 -3.52 17.90
C SER A 163 20.38 -2.81 16.57
N ARG A 164 20.59 -1.49 16.57
CA ARG A 164 20.51 -0.65 15.36
C ARG A 164 21.73 -0.89 14.50
N PHE A 165 21.52 -1.12 13.20
CA PHE A 165 22.61 -1.20 12.22
C PHE A 165 23.31 0.17 12.10
N LEU A 166 22.55 1.26 12.22
CA LEU A 166 23.05 2.62 12.41
C LEU A 166 22.61 3.12 13.78
N ARG A 167 23.51 3.12 14.76
CA ARG A 167 23.28 3.81 16.03
C ARG A 167 23.47 5.31 15.80
N LEU A 168 22.40 6.07 15.98
CA LEU A 168 22.40 7.53 15.89
C LEU A 168 22.08 8.11 17.27
N PRO A 169 23.01 8.01 18.25
CA PRO A 169 22.74 8.31 19.66
C PRO A 169 22.21 9.72 19.89
N ALA A 170 22.56 10.67 19.02
CA ALA A 170 22.08 12.06 19.09
C ALA A 170 20.60 12.23 18.69
N LEU A 171 20.05 11.35 17.84
CA LEU A 171 18.69 11.47 17.33
C LEU A 171 17.67 10.65 18.13
N GLU A 172 18.10 9.62 18.86
CA GLU A 172 17.21 8.76 19.64
C GLU A 172 16.36 9.52 20.67
N PRO A 173 16.93 10.39 21.53
CA PRO A 173 16.12 11.12 22.52
C PRO A 173 15.15 12.10 21.87
N LEU A 174 15.54 12.74 20.76
CA LEU A 174 14.68 13.67 20.01
C LEU A 174 13.48 12.94 19.41
N LEU A 175 13.72 11.79 18.75
CA LEU A 175 12.66 10.99 18.14
C LEU A 175 11.74 10.36 19.20
N GLY A 176 12.29 9.95 20.35
CA GLY A 176 11.51 9.46 21.48
C GLY A 176 10.54 10.52 22.02
N GLN A 177 11.04 11.73 22.28
CA GLN A 177 10.22 12.85 22.76
C GLN A 177 9.09 13.21 21.79
N LEU A 178 9.35 13.23 20.48
CA LEU A 178 8.34 13.50 19.46
C LEU A 178 7.27 12.41 19.41
N ALA A 179 7.68 11.13 19.47
CA ALA A 179 6.75 10.01 19.46
C ALA A 179 5.84 10.01 20.70
N ASP A 180 6.40 10.31 21.88
CA ASP A 180 5.65 10.38 23.13
C ASP A 180 4.63 11.55 23.15
N GLN A 181 4.93 12.66 22.48
CA GLN A 181 4.01 13.80 22.34
C GLN A 181 2.80 13.47 21.46
N VAL A 182 2.96 12.60 20.46
CA VAL A 182 1.86 12.21 19.55
C VAL A 182 0.97 11.15 20.20
N GLY A 183 1.49 10.34 21.12
CA GLY A 183 0.73 9.33 21.88
C GLY A 183 0.31 8.11 21.05
N GLU A 184 0.61 8.09 19.75
CA GLU A 184 0.42 6.97 18.85
C GLU A 184 1.74 6.67 18.14
N THR A 185 2.08 5.38 18.05
CA THR A 185 3.34 4.95 17.43
C THR A 185 3.07 4.02 16.26
N ILE A 186 3.62 4.37 15.09
CA ILE A 186 3.57 3.51 13.92
C ILE A 186 4.71 2.51 13.98
N ASN A 187 4.41 1.24 13.69
CA ASN A 187 5.43 0.22 13.52
C ASN A 187 6.39 0.61 12.39
N ALA A 188 7.69 0.65 12.68
CA ALA A 188 8.73 1.05 11.73
C ALA A 188 8.66 0.26 10.40
N ASN A 189 8.32 -1.03 10.44
CA ASN A 189 8.19 -1.85 9.22
C ASN A 189 6.98 -1.47 8.38
N VAL A 190 5.89 -0.98 8.99
CA VAL A 190 4.70 -0.51 8.27
C VAL A 190 5.02 0.79 7.52
N LEU A 191 5.68 1.73 8.19
CA LEU A 191 6.18 2.95 7.56
C LEU A 191 7.15 2.62 6.41
N ALA A 192 8.11 1.72 6.65
CA ALA A 192 9.06 1.29 5.65
C ALA A 192 8.36 0.66 4.43
N GLY A 193 7.37 -0.20 4.66
CA GLY A 193 6.58 -0.81 3.59
C GLY A 193 5.84 0.21 2.73
N ALA A 194 5.32 1.29 3.32
CA ALA A 194 4.70 2.37 2.57
C ALA A 194 5.74 3.16 1.75
N LEU A 195 6.91 3.45 2.33
CA LEU A 195 8.01 4.15 1.65
C LEU A 195 8.59 3.38 0.46
N VAL A 196 8.63 2.04 0.54
CA VAL A 196 9.05 1.15 -0.57
C VAL A 196 8.20 1.36 -1.83
N LEU A 197 6.94 1.74 -1.68
CA LEU A 197 6.06 2.02 -2.81
C LEU A 197 6.27 3.44 -3.33
N THR A 198 6.38 4.42 -2.43
CA THR A 198 6.43 5.83 -2.82
C THR A 198 7.77 6.22 -3.44
N ILE A 199 8.90 5.77 -2.88
CA ILE A 199 10.25 6.19 -3.31
C ILE A 199 10.53 5.80 -4.78
N PRO A 200 10.42 4.52 -5.19
CA PRO A 200 10.68 4.13 -6.57
C PRO A 200 9.69 4.78 -7.53
N PHE A 201 8.43 4.95 -7.12
CA PHE A 201 7.41 5.61 -7.93
C PHE A 201 7.73 7.09 -8.17
N THR A 202 8.09 7.85 -7.13
CA THR A 202 8.47 9.26 -7.27
C THR A 202 9.75 9.43 -8.07
N LEU A 203 10.71 8.51 -7.94
CA LEU A 203 11.91 8.54 -8.76
C LEU A 203 11.59 8.19 -10.23
N ALA A 204 10.71 7.23 -10.48
CA ALA A 204 10.24 6.90 -11.83
C ALA A 204 9.63 8.12 -12.54
N LEU A 205 8.84 8.90 -11.82
CA LEU A 205 8.29 10.17 -12.33
C LEU A 205 9.37 11.21 -12.63
N ALA A 206 10.43 11.27 -11.81
CA ALA A 206 11.54 12.20 -12.04
C ALA A 206 12.32 11.87 -13.32
N VAL A 207 12.48 10.58 -13.64
CA VAL A 207 13.25 10.16 -14.82
C VAL A 207 12.43 10.05 -16.10
N GLU A 208 11.10 10.05 -16.02
CA GLU A 208 10.18 9.89 -17.16
C GLU A 208 10.24 11.11 -18.12
N PRO A 209 10.57 10.93 -19.43
CA PRO A 209 10.78 12.04 -20.36
C PRO A 209 9.59 12.99 -20.52
N ARG A 210 8.37 12.45 -20.39
CA ARG A 210 7.13 13.23 -20.54
C ARG A 210 6.96 14.24 -19.41
N TRP A 211 7.47 13.90 -18.22
CA TRP A 211 7.45 14.75 -17.04
C TRP A 211 8.72 15.60 -16.93
N SER A 212 9.85 15.09 -17.45
CA SER A 212 11.12 15.81 -17.50
C SER A 212 11.05 17.15 -18.24
N ARG A 213 10.13 17.26 -19.21
CA ARG A 213 9.89 18.49 -19.99
C ARG A 213 9.00 19.53 -19.29
N ARG A 214 8.48 19.26 -18.08
CA ARG A 214 7.55 20.14 -17.36
C ARG A 214 8.24 21.07 -16.34
N GLY A 215 9.47 21.50 -16.59
CA GLY A 215 10.16 22.46 -15.71
C GLY A 215 10.69 21.82 -14.42
N TRP A 216 10.28 22.33 -13.25
CA TRP A 216 10.83 21.96 -11.93
C TRP A 216 10.24 20.67 -11.33
N TRP A 217 9.20 20.09 -11.95
CA TRP A 217 8.56 18.85 -11.49
C TRP A 217 9.50 17.65 -11.27
N PRO A 218 10.45 17.36 -12.16
CA PRO A 218 11.38 16.24 -12.00
C PRO A 218 12.29 16.45 -10.80
N LEU A 219 12.72 17.70 -10.58
CA LEU A 219 13.53 18.05 -9.43
C LEU A 219 12.75 17.84 -8.14
N LEU A 220 11.49 18.28 -8.07
CA LEU A 220 10.63 18.03 -6.90
C LEU A 220 10.46 16.52 -6.65
N ALA A 221 10.15 15.75 -7.69
CA ALA A 221 9.95 14.31 -7.56
C ALA A 221 11.23 13.58 -7.13
N ALA A 222 12.40 13.99 -7.64
CA ALA A 222 13.70 13.48 -7.23
C ALA A 222 14.02 13.85 -5.78
N LEU A 223 13.81 15.12 -5.39
CA LEU A 223 14.01 15.58 -4.02
C LEU A 223 13.10 14.84 -3.04
N LEU A 224 11.86 14.55 -3.42
CA LEU A 224 10.94 13.76 -2.61
C LEU A 224 11.38 12.29 -2.48
N ALA A 225 11.83 11.68 -3.57
CA ALA A 225 12.36 10.32 -3.54
C ALA A 225 13.60 10.22 -2.64
N LEU A 226 14.54 11.18 -2.80
CA LEU A 226 15.76 11.26 -2.00
C LEU A 226 15.47 11.55 -0.54
N SER A 227 14.55 12.47 -0.24
CA SER A 227 14.16 12.77 1.14
C SER A 227 13.47 11.60 1.81
N GLY A 228 12.76 10.74 1.06
CA GLY A 228 12.18 9.49 1.55
C GLY A 228 13.20 8.40 1.88
N LEU A 229 14.42 8.45 1.33
CA LEU A 229 15.49 7.48 1.69
C LEU A 229 15.93 7.63 3.15
N LEU A 230 15.94 8.86 3.69
CA LEU A 230 16.30 9.10 5.08
C LEU A 230 15.35 8.38 6.07
N PRO A 231 14.02 8.62 6.06
CA PRO A 231 13.10 7.90 6.94
C PRO A 231 13.12 6.40 6.67
N LEU A 232 13.31 5.95 5.42
CA LEU A 232 13.48 4.52 5.12
C LEU A 232 14.68 3.93 5.88
N VAL A 233 15.83 4.62 5.87
CA VAL A 233 17.00 4.20 6.65
C VAL A 233 16.72 4.25 8.15
N LEU A 234 16.03 5.28 8.64
CA LEU A 234 15.64 5.39 10.05
C LEU A 234 14.71 4.26 10.51
N THR A 235 13.91 3.68 9.61
CA THR A 235 13.05 2.52 9.96
C THR A 235 13.86 1.26 10.31
N GLN A 236 15.13 1.19 9.89
CA GLN A 236 16.00 0.02 10.04
C GLN A 236 15.42 -1.28 9.43
N SER A 237 14.41 -1.18 8.56
CA SER A 237 13.79 -2.34 7.91
C SER A 237 14.65 -2.82 6.74
N ARG A 238 15.51 -3.81 6.98
CA ARG A 238 16.43 -4.39 5.97
C ARG A 238 15.68 -4.89 4.73
N GLY A 239 14.54 -5.54 4.94
CA GLY A 239 13.67 -6.00 3.85
C GLY A 239 13.14 -4.85 2.98
N ALA A 240 12.75 -3.73 3.60
CA ALA A 240 12.29 -2.55 2.85
C ALA A 240 13.43 -1.86 2.09
N MET A 241 14.63 -1.78 2.68
CA MET A 241 15.81 -1.27 1.97
C MET A 241 16.16 -2.14 0.77
N LEU A 242 16.15 -3.47 0.93
CA LEU A 242 16.39 -4.42 -0.15
C LEU A 242 15.32 -4.30 -1.25
N ALA A 243 14.04 -4.28 -0.87
CA ALA A 243 12.92 -4.14 -1.82
C ALA A 243 13.01 -2.83 -2.61
N THR A 244 13.36 -1.73 -1.93
CA THR A 244 13.61 -0.43 -2.59
C THR A 244 14.78 -0.53 -3.55
N GLY A 245 15.92 -1.11 -3.15
CA GLY A 245 17.08 -1.32 -4.02
C GLY A 245 16.75 -2.14 -5.26
N VAL A 246 16.00 -3.24 -5.11
CA VAL A 246 15.52 -4.06 -6.24
C VAL A 246 14.57 -3.26 -7.14
N ALA A 247 13.61 -2.51 -6.57
CA ALA A 247 12.69 -1.68 -7.35
C ALA A 247 13.43 -0.59 -8.13
N LEU A 248 14.43 0.04 -7.53
CA LEU A 248 15.30 1.01 -8.19
C LEU A 248 16.13 0.37 -9.30
N LEU A 249 16.69 -0.83 -9.08
CA LEU A 249 17.38 -1.58 -10.13
C LEU A 249 16.45 -1.89 -11.31
N VAL A 250 15.23 -2.39 -11.04
CA VAL A 250 14.21 -2.62 -12.08
C VAL A 250 13.90 -1.33 -12.83
N LEU A 251 13.73 -0.21 -12.12
CA LEU A 251 13.52 1.09 -12.74
C LEU A 251 14.69 1.48 -13.66
N LEU A 252 15.94 1.30 -13.21
CA LEU A 252 17.13 1.57 -14.03
C LEU A 252 17.17 0.70 -15.29
N LEU A 253 16.86 -0.60 -15.18
CA LEU A 253 16.84 -1.53 -16.31
C LEU A 253 15.75 -1.18 -17.32
N LEU A 254 14.55 -0.83 -16.86
CA LEU A 254 13.44 -0.43 -17.71
C LEU A 254 13.72 0.92 -18.39
N ARG A 255 14.37 1.85 -17.67
CA ARG A 255 14.65 3.19 -18.17
C ARG A 255 15.84 3.22 -19.13
N TRP A 256 16.88 2.46 -18.81
CA TRP A 256 18.15 2.39 -19.51
C TRP A 256 18.55 0.92 -19.68
N PRO A 257 18.05 0.21 -20.72
CA PRO A 257 18.30 -1.22 -20.90
C PRO A 257 19.78 -1.58 -21.02
N ALA A 258 20.65 -0.64 -21.41
CA ALA A 258 22.10 -0.80 -21.38
C ALA A 258 22.65 -1.09 -19.96
N THR A 259 21.95 -0.67 -18.90
CA THR A 259 22.33 -1.04 -17.53
C THR A 259 22.19 -2.53 -17.25
N ALA A 260 21.48 -3.30 -18.09
CA ALA A 260 21.39 -4.76 -17.96
C ALA A 260 22.76 -5.47 -18.03
N TRP A 261 23.76 -4.86 -18.67
CA TRP A 261 25.14 -5.36 -18.68
C TRP A 261 25.77 -5.42 -17.28
N THR A 262 25.21 -4.71 -16.30
CA THR A 262 25.63 -4.78 -14.89
C THR A 262 25.04 -5.97 -14.13
N LEU A 263 23.99 -6.61 -14.65
CA LEU A 263 23.33 -7.74 -13.98
C LEU A 263 24.23 -8.95 -13.77
N PRO A 264 25.05 -9.39 -14.76
CA PRO A 264 25.99 -10.49 -14.52
C PRO A 264 26.97 -10.19 -13.40
N LEU A 265 27.43 -8.94 -13.28
CA LEU A 265 28.34 -8.51 -12.22
C LEU A 265 27.65 -8.53 -10.85
N LEU A 266 26.42 -8.00 -10.77
CA LEU A 266 25.63 -8.04 -9.54
C LEU A 266 25.30 -9.48 -9.11
N ALA A 267 24.95 -10.35 -10.07
CA ALA A 267 24.69 -11.76 -9.83
C ALA A 267 25.96 -12.50 -9.36
N ALA A 268 27.12 -12.21 -9.97
CA ALA A 268 28.40 -12.77 -9.54
C ALA A 268 28.77 -12.30 -8.13
N ALA A 269 28.56 -11.03 -7.80
CA ALA A 269 28.80 -10.50 -6.45
C ALA A 269 27.86 -11.15 -5.42
N ALA A 270 26.57 -11.30 -5.74
CA ALA A 270 25.61 -11.98 -4.87
C ALA A 270 25.97 -13.46 -4.69
N ALA A 271 26.32 -14.17 -5.76
CA ALA A 271 26.75 -15.57 -5.71
C ALA A 271 28.03 -15.75 -4.90
N TYR A 272 29.00 -14.84 -5.07
CA TYR A 272 30.23 -14.82 -4.27
C TYR A 272 29.94 -14.57 -2.78
N GLY A 273 29.03 -13.64 -2.47
CA GLY A 273 28.57 -13.41 -1.10
C GLY A 273 27.91 -14.66 -0.49
N VAL A 274 27.02 -15.31 -1.24
CA VAL A 274 26.38 -16.57 -0.83
C VAL A 274 27.40 -17.69 -0.63
N TYR A 275 28.40 -17.80 -1.51
CA TYR A 275 29.46 -18.80 -1.41
C TYR A 275 30.36 -18.59 -0.19
N THR A 276 30.71 -17.34 0.13
CA THR A 276 31.65 -17.01 1.22
C THR A 276 31.01 -16.93 2.60
N ILE A 277 29.83 -16.31 2.70
CA ILE A 277 29.13 -16.09 3.98
C ILE A 277 28.16 -17.25 4.28
N GLY A 278 27.67 -17.93 3.25
CA GLY A 278 26.61 -18.93 3.35
C GLY A 278 25.21 -18.32 3.25
N TRP A 279 24.31 -18.98 2.52
CA TRP A 279 22.95 -18.47 2.29
C TRP A 279 22.15 -18.27 3.59
N ARG A 280 22.33 -19.15 4.60
CA ARG A 280 21.62 -19.06 5.89
C ARG A 280 22.00 -17.79 6.65
N ALA A 281 23.28 -17.51 6.79
CA ALA A 281 23.76 -16.32 7.48
C ALA A 281 23.33 -15.02 6.78
N ILE A 282 23.26 -15.02 5.44
CA ILE A 282 22.70 -13.89 4.68
C ILE A 282 21.20 -13.74 4.96
N LEU A 283 20.43 -14.82 4.95
CA LEU A 283 19.00 -14.75 5.26
C LEU A 283 18.74 -14.35 6.72
N ASP A 284 19.55 -14.84 7.66
CA ASP A 284 19.50 -14.42 9.06
C ASP A 284 19.81 -12.93 9.19
N ALA A 285 20.85 -12.44 8.51
CA ALA A 285 21.16 -11.02 8.46
C ALA A 285 20.05 -10.19 7.77
N LEU A 286 19.35 -10.70 6.76
CA LEU A 286 18.25 -9.97 6.14
C LEU A 286 16.96 -10.00 6.98
N SER A 287 16.76 -11.06 7.76
CA SER A 287 15.52 -11.31 8.53
C SER A 287 15.57 -10.85 9.98
N SER A 288 16.78 -10.71 10.56
CA SER A 288 16.98 -10.25 11.93
C SER A 288 16.56 -8.79 12.07
N ASN A 289 15.33 -8.59 12.56
CA ASN A 289 14.91 -7.34 13.16
C ASN A 289 14.93 -7.50 14.68
N THR A 290 15.12 -6.38 15.37
CA THR A 290 15.18 -6.24 16.83
C THR A 290 13.97 -6.77 17.60
N SER A 291 12.89 -7.17 16.93
CA SER A 291 11.75 -7.86 17.54
C SER A 291 12.01 -9.36 17.62
N LEU A 292 12.71 -9.84 18.66
CA LEU A 292 12.74 -11.19 19.30
C LEU A 292 12.53 -12.50 18.49
N VAL A 293 12.41 -12.44 17.17
CA VAL A 293 11.87 -13.44 16.26
C VAL A 293 12.72 -13.32 15.01
N GLY A 294 13.89 -13.98 15.03
CA GLY A 294 14.80 -14.08 13.88
C GLY A 294 14.16 -14.85 12.71
N LEU A 295 14.97 -15.31 11.75
CA LEU A 295 14.49 -16.17 10.66
C LEU A 295 13.68 -17.35 11.20
N SER A 296 14.18 -17.98 12.28
CA SER A 296 13.51 -19.08 12.99
C SER A 296 12.08 -18.74 13.38
N GLY A 297 11.88 -17.62 14.07
CA GLY A 297 10.55 -17.23 14.50
C GLY A 297 9.64 -16.76 13.34
N ARG A 298 10.20 -16.24 12.24
CA ARG A 298 9.39 -15.96 11.03
C ARG A 298 8.95 -17.25 10.35
N VAL A 299 9.86 -18.21 10.20
CA VAL A 299 9.55 -19.56 9.70
C VAL A 299 8.48 -20.20 10.57
N GLU A 300 8.58 -20.00 11.88
CA GLU A 300 7.58 -20.48 12.81
C GLU A 300 6.22 -19.81 12.64
N ILE A 301 6.15 -18.48 12.50
CA ILE A 301 4.90 -17.78 12.18
C ILE A 301 4.27 -18.33 10.90
N TRP A 302 5.08 -18.62 9.86
CA TRP A 302 4.61 -19.24 8.62
C TRP A 302 4.12 -20.66 8.81
N ASP A 303 4.82 -21.46 9.62
CA ASP A 303 4.38 -22.81 9.99
C ASP A 303 3.03 -22.78 10.71
N ARG A 304 2.85 -21.88 11.68
CA ARG A 304 1.55 -21.71 12.36
C ARG A 304 0.47 -21.18 11.44
N ALA A 305 0.82 -20.30 10.50
CA ALA A 305 -0.11 -19.83 9.48
C ALA A 305 -0.57 -20.95 8.56
N TRP A 306 0.31 -21.89 8.23
CA TRP A 306 -0.03 -23.08 7.45
C TRP A 306 -1.03 -23.98 8.19
N HIS A 307 -0.79 -24.26 9.48
CA HIS A 307 -1.74 -25.00 10.31
C HIS A 307 -3.10 -24.28 10.41
N ALA A 308 -3.10 -22.97 10.64
CA ALA A 308 -4.32 -22.17 10.67
C ALA A 308 -5.08 -22.19 9.32
N LEU A 309 -4.37 -22.17 8.19
CA LEU A 309 -4.99 -22.30 6.87
C LEU A 309 -5.58 -23.69 6.63
N HIS A 310 -4.96 -24.74 7.17
CA HIS A 310 -5.48 -26.10 7.08
C HIS A 310 -6.78 -26.24 7.87
N ASP A 311 -6.79 -25.81 9.13
CA ASP A 311 -7.94 -26.02 10.02
C ASP A 311 -9.09 -25.03 9.75
N PHE A 312 -8.77 -23.85 9.21
CA PHE A 312 -9.74 -22.79 8.90
C PHE A 312 -9.74 -22.39 7.41
N ALA A 313 -9.61 -23.36 6.51
CA ALA A 313 -9.48 -23.12 5.06
C ALA A 313 -10.59 -22.24 4.45
N TRP A 314 -11.82 -22.37 4.96
CA TRP A 314 -13.01 -21.73 4.40
C TRP A 314 -13.46 -20.46 5.12
N THR A 315 -12.89 -20.13 6.27
CA THR A 315 -13.34 -18.98 7.08
C THR A 315 -12.18 -18.09 7.49
N GLY A 316 -10.96 -18.64 7.50
CA GLY A 316 -9.84 -18.11 8.24
C GLY A 316 -10.12 -18.07 9.75
N VAL A 317 -9.17 -17.51 10.50
CA VAL A 317 -9.27 -17.28 11.95
C VAL A 317 -10.03 -15.99 12.32
N GLY A 318 -10.63 -15.32 11.33
CA GLY A 318 -11.24 -14.01 11.46
C GLY A 318 -10.30 -12.85 11.12
N HIS A 319 -10.86 -11.75 10.62
CA HIS A 319 -10.09 -10.61 10.12
C HIS A 319 -9.32 -9.93 11.27
N GLY A 320 -8.01 -9.69 11.10
CA GLY A 320 -7.18 -9.09 12.16
C GLY A 320 -6.93 -9.96 13.40
N LEU A 321 -7.41 -11.21 13.42
CA LEU A 321 -7.30 -12.09 14.59
C LEU A 321 -6.12 -13.06 14.57
N PHE A 322 -5.31 -13.05 13.51
CA PHE A 322 -4.13 -13.91 13.42
C PHE A 322 -3.21 -13.78 14.64
N ALA A 323 -2.74 -12.57 14.93
CA ALA A 323 -1.82 -12.32 16.04
C ALA A 323 -2.37 -12.70 17.43
N PRO A 324 -3.63 -12.39 17.79
CA PRO A 324 -4.17 -12.77 19.09
C PRO A 324 -4.68 -14.22 19.19
N VAL A 325 -5.03 -14.91 18.09
CA VAL A 325 -5.64 -16.25 18.15
C VAL A 325 -4.63 -17.36 17.90
N VAL A 326 -3.74 -17.18 16.92
CA VAL A 326 -2.79 -18.22 16.50
C VAL A 326 -1.90 -18.70 17.64
N PRO A 327 -1.34 -17.85 18.52
CA PRO A 327 -0.50 -18.33 19.63
C PRO A 327 -1.25 -19.18 20.66
N TRP A 328 -2.58 -19.10 20.71
CA TRP A 328 -3.41 -19.92 21.61
C TRP A 328 -3.75 -21.28 21.00
N LEU A 329 -4.05 -21.31 19.70
CA LEU A 329 -4.40 -22.55 18.99
C LEU A 329 -3.17 -23.34 18.56
N TYR A 330 -2.11 -22.64 18.19
CA TYR A 330 -0.83 -23.18 17.73
C TYR A 330 0.32 -22.49 18.49
N PRO A 331 0.54 -22.86 19.76
CA PRO A 331 1.57 -22.25 20.59
C PRO A 331 2.93 -22.29 19.93
N TYR A 332 3.68 -21.19 20.04
CA TYR A 332 5.05 -21.16 19.54
C TYR A 332 5.96 -22.10 20.36
N PHE A 333 6.99 -22.66 19.73
CA PHE A 333 7.95 -23.64 20.25
C PHE A 333 8.95 -23.04 21.24
N THR A 334 8.81 -21.75 21.58
CA THR A 334 9.74 -21.02 22.46
C THR A 334 10.05 -21.78 23.73
#